data_AF-A0A955W2L0-F1
#
_entry.id   AF-A0A955W2L0-F1
#
_cell.length_a   1.000
_cell.length_b   1.000
_cell.length_c   1.000
_cell.angle_alpha   90.00
_cell.angle_beta   90.00
_cell.angle_gamma   90.00
#
_symmetry.space_group_name_H-M   'P 1'
#
loop_
_entity.id
_entity.type
_entity.pdbx_description
1 polymer ?
#
loop_
_entity_poly.entity_id
_entity_poly.type
_entity_poly.pdbx_seq_one_letter_code
_entity_poly.pdbx_strand_id
1 'polypeptide(L)'
;MACLRYDPVCGVDGQTYGCGVADAHCHGVEVAYPGECGGGGGAACYDNADCGSNGVCLKDFRCLGPPCQQGSDHCGCPGVCIPRQFCSDIYQPVCGTDGKTYPNACFANQAGVVVAHDGKCGVGTGGPVPITRP
;
A
#
# COMPACT_ATOMS: atom_id res chain seq x y z
N MET A 1 6.24 -9.13 32.33
CA MET A 1 7.27 -8.79 31.31
C MET A 1 7.62 -7.32 31.45
N ALA A 2 8.90 -6.95 31.43
CA ALA A 2 9.33 -5.56 31.41
C ALA A 2 9.74 -5.20 29.98
N CYS A 3 9.03 -4.24 29.39
CA CYS A 3 9.27 -3.74 28.06
C CYS A 3 10.39 -2.70 28.10
N LEU A 4 11.60 -3.08 27.69
CA LEU A 4 12.77 -2.19 27.72
C LEU A 4 12.91 -1.36 26.43
N ARG A 5 12.18 -1.72 25.38
CA ARG A 5 12.15 -1.10 24.05
C ARG A 5 10.71 -1.16 23.53
N TYR A 6 10.21 -0.05 22.98
CA TYR A 6 8.90 -0.01 22.34
C TYR A 6 9.05 -0.51 20.90
N ASP A 7 8.57 -1.73 20.65
CA ASP A 7 8.66 -2.46 19.39
C ASP A 7 7.25 -2.95 19.00
N PRO A 8 6.35 -2.06 18.56
CA PRO A 8 4.93 -2.39 18.43
C PRO A 8 4.65 -3.41 17.32
N VAL A 9 3.66 -4.26 17.54
CA VAL A 9 3.07 -5.17 16.56
C VAL A 9 1.55 -5.06 16.58
N CYS A 10 0.91 -5.27 15.44
CA CYS A 10 -0.53 -5.31 15.32
C CYS A 10 -0.99 -6.75 15.34
N GLY A 11 -1.87 -7.09 16.28
CA GLY A 11 -2.49 -8.41 16.37
C GLY A 11 -3.57 -8.62 15.31
N VAL A 12 -3.90 -9.89 15.03
CA VAL A 12 -5.05 -10.26 14.16
C VAL A 12 -6.40 -9.83 14.74
N ASP A 13 -6.43 -9.46 16.02
CA ASP A 13 -7.58 -8.88 16.73
C ASP A 13 -7.72 -7.35 16.57
N GLY A 14 -6.79 -6.72 15.84
CA GLY A 14 -6.75 -5.27 15.64
C GLY A 14 -6.24 -4.48 16.85
N GLN A 15 -5.61 -5.14 17.84
CA GLN A 15 -4.97 -4.48 18.97
C GLN A 15 -3.47 -4.30 18.78
N THR A 16 -2.96 -3.12 19.16
CA THR A 16 -1.53 -2.84 19.17
C THR A 16 -0.88 -3.41 20.43
N TYR A 17 0.14 -4.24 20.24
CA TYR A 17 0.98 -4.80 21.30
C TYR A 17 2.34 -4.11 21.26
N GLY A 18 2.65 -3.28 22.26
CA GLY A 18 3.81 -2.38 22.26
C GLY A 18 5.17 -3.05 22.44
N CYS A 19 5.18 -4.32 22.86
CA CYS A 19 6.38 -5.00 23.32
C CYS A 19 6.72 -6.23 22.47
N GLY A 20 6.42 -6.13 21.17
CA GLY A 20 6.75 -7.12 20.17
C GLY A 20 5.86 -8.35 20.18
N VAL A 21 6.27 -9.34 19.39
CA VAL A 21 5.54 -10.60 19.18
C VAL A 21 5.29 -11.36 20.49
N ALA A 22 6.22 -11.29 21.45
CA ALA A 22 6.08 -11.97 22.74
C ALA A 22 4.91 -11.40 23.58
N ASP A 23 4.65 -10.11 23.46
CA ASP A 23 3.56 -9.42 24.15
C ASP A 23 2.20 -9.86 23.57
N ALA A 24 2.06 -9.84 22.24
CA ALA A 24 0.88 -10.35 21.55
C ALA A 24 0.58 -11.82 21.90
N HIS A 25 1.61 -12.68 21.90
CA HIS A 25 1.46 -14.09 22.28
C HIS A 25 1.07 -14.29 23.75
N CYS A 26 1.51 -13.42 24.67
CA CYS A 26 1.06 -13.49 26.07
C CYS A 26 -0.43 -13.18 26.22
N HIS A 27 -0.98 -12.40 25.29
CA HIS A 27 -2.42 -12.14 25.17
C HIS A 27 -3.16 -13.20 24.33
N GLY A 28 -2.45 -14.22 23.85
CA GLY A 28 -3.03 -15.28 23.01
C GLY A 28 -3.38 -14.81 21.60
N VAL A 29 -2.74 -13.74 21.13
CA VAL A 29 -3.04 -13.11 19.84
C VAL A 29 -1.87 -13.29 18.89
N GLU A 30 -2.15 -13.78 17.69
CA GLU A 30 -1.17 -13.88 16.61
C GLU A 30 -0.89 -12.50 16.01
N VAL A 31 0.36 -12.25 15.64
CA VAL A 31 0.76 -11.00 15.01
C VAL A 31 0.32 -10.98 13.56
N ALA A 32 -0.48 -9.97 13.19
CA ALA A 32 -0.84 -9.69 11.81
C ALA A 32 0.33 -9.04 11.07
N TYR A 33 0.91 -7.97 11.62
CA TYR A 33 2.04 -7.26 11.03
C TYR A 33 2.85 -6.46 12.08
N PRO A 34 4.13 -6.15 11.84
CA PRO A 34 4.90 -5.26 12.69
C PRO A 34 4.44 -3.80 12.56
N GLY A 35 4.35 -3.07 13.68
CA GLY A 35 3.82 -1.72 13.76
C GLY A 35 2.52 -1.63 14.56
N GLU A 36 2.00 -0.41 14.78
CA GLU A 36 0.75 -0.19 15.51
C GLU A 36 -0.48 -0.47 14.62
N CYS A 37 -1.55 -1.00 15.20
CA CYS A 37 -2.85 -1.06 14.53
C CYS A 37 -3.41 0.34 14.30
N GLY A 38 -4.06 0.58 13.16
CA GLY A 38 -4.72 1.84 12.83
C GLY A 38 -3.81 3.03 12.51
N GLY A 39 -2.48 2.85 12.55
CA GLY A 39 -1.50 3.90 12.31
C GLY A 39 -0.64 3.64 11.08
N GLY A 40 -1.20 3.77 9.87
CA GLY A 40 -0.44 4.11 8.65
C GLY A 40 0.83 3.30 8.32
N GLY A 41 0.96 2.07 8.81
CA GLY A 41 2.12 1.22 8.56
C GLY A 41 1.73 -0.24 8.71
N GLY A 42 1.11 -0.80 7.67
CA GLY A 42 0.83 -2.24 7.58
C GLY A 42 -0.64 -2.65 7.39
N ALA A 43 -1.59 -1.71 7.52
CA ALA A 43 -3.00 -2.01 7.25
C ALA A 43 -3.26 -2.17 5.74
N ALA A 44 -4.06 -3.18 5.39
CA ALA A 44 -4.60 -3.36 4.06
C ALA A 44 -5.51 -2.18 3.68
N CYS A 45 -5.39 -1.68 2.45
CA CYS A 45 -6.21 -0.59 1.93
C CYS A 45 -6.60 -0.82 0.47
N TYR A 46 -7.68 -0.18 0.04
CA TYR A 46 -8.14 -0.15 -1.35
C TYR A 46 -8.08 1.26 -1.93
N ASP A 47 -8.23 2.28 -1.08
CA ASP A 47 -8.00 3.67 -1.43
C ASP A 47 -7.45 4.49 -0.24
N ASN A 48 -7.15 5.76 -0.48
CA ASN A 48 -6.54 6.61 0.53
C ASN A 48 -7.46 6.89 1.74
N ALA A 49 -8.78 6.72 1.61
CA ALA A 49 -9.70 6.91 2.72
C ALA A 49 -9.51 5.85 3.82
N ASP A 50 -9.04 4.65 3.44
CA ASP A 50 -8.73 3.57 4.39
C ASP A 50 -7.51 3.90 5.28
N CYS A 51 -6.65 4.81 4.82
CA CYS A 51 -5.40 5.15 5.50
C CYS A 51 -5.49 6.38 6.40
N GLY A 52 -6.70 6.90 6.63
CA GLY A 52 -6.95 8.09 7.42
C GLY A 52 -6.32 9.37 6.84
N SER A 53 -6.35 10.46 7.61
CA SER A 53 -5.94 11.78 7.11
C SER A 53 -4.44 11.91 6.77
N ASN A 54 -3.59 11.06 7.36
CA ASN A 54 -2.13 11.14 7.23
C ASN A 54 -1.51 9.97 6.46
N GLY A 55 -2.33 9.10 5.87
CA GLY A 55 -1.86 7.93 5.14
C GLY A 55 -2.20 7.97 3.65
N VAL A 56 -1.50 7.11 2.91
CA VAL A 56 -1.69 6.87 1.48
C VAL A 56 -1.75 5.37 1.26
N CYS A 57 -2.67 4.95 0.40
CA CYS A 57 -2.76 3.56 0.00
C CYS A 57 -1.76 3.27 -1.13
N LEU A 58 -0.62 2.67 -0.79
CA LEU A 58 0.36 2.25 -1.76
C LEU A 58 -0.04 0.90 -2.34
N LYS A 59 -0.47 0.90 -3.60
CA LYS A 59 -0.77 -0.30 -4.38
C LYS A 59 0.51 -0.74 -5.08
N ASP A 60 0.95 -1.99 -4.87
CA ASP A 60 1.98 -2.59 -5.72
C ASP A 60 1.30 -3.43 -6.82
N PHE A 61 1.94 -3.53 -7.99
CA PHE A 61 1.50 -4.32 -9.13
C PHE A 61 1.52 -5.83 -8.87
N ARG A 62 2.17 -6.27 -7.79
CA ARG A 62 2.37 -7.67 -7.48
C ARG A 62 1.26 -8.17 -6.57
N CYS A 63 0.09 -8.33 -7.16
CA CYS A 63 -0.94 -9.21 -6.64
C CYS A 63 -0.38 -10.64 -6.63
N LEU A 64 0.20 -11.07 -5.50
CA LEU A 64 0.64 -12.45 -5.28
C LEU A 64 -0.53 -13.39 -4.89
N GLY A 65 -1.76 -12.87 -4.86
CA GLY A 65 -2.97 -13.66 -4.61
C GLY A 65 -3.42 -14.48 -5.82
N PRO A 66 -4.22 -15.54 -5.61
CA PRO A 66 -4.80 -16.32 -6.70
C PRO A 66 -5.65 -15.42 -7.63
N PRO A 67 -5.81 -15.80 -8.91
CA PRO A 67 -6.59 -15.01 -9.86
C PRO A 67 -8.04 -14.85 -9.37
N CYS A 68 -8.52 -13.62 -9.44
CA CYS A 68 -9.90 -13.22 -9.18
C CYS A 68 -10.86 -14.15 -9.94
N GLN A 69 -11.75 -14.84 -9.23
CA GLN A 69 -12.94 -15.36 -9.88
C GLN A 69 -13.87 -14.17 -10.13
N GLN A 70 -14.31 -14.03 -11.39
CA GLN A 70 -15.10 -12.91 -11.88
C GLN A 70 -16.35 -12.71 -11.00
N GLY A 71 -16.44 -11.58 -10.29
CA GLY A 71 -17.66 -11.20 -9.58
C GLY A 71 -17.51 -10.67 -8.15
N SER A 72 -16.30 -10.61 -7.59
CA SER A 72 -16.02 -9.78 -6.42
C SER A 72 -15.33 -8.50 -6.88
N ASP A 73 -15.98 -7.36 -6.66
CA ASP A 73 -15.43 -6.00 -6.77
C ASP A 73 -14.16 -5.80 -5.93
N HIS A 74 -13.81 -6.76 -5.06
CA HIS A 74 -12.59 -6.79 -4.27
C HIS A 74 -11.87 -8.13 -4.40
N CYS A 75 -11.24 -8.35 -5.56
CA CYS A 75 -10.20 -9.34 -5.68
C CYS A 75 -8.91 -8.84 -5.02
N GLY A 76 -8.39 -9.62 -4.07
CA GLY A 76 -7.39 -9.21 -3.07
C GLY A 76 -6.04 -8.73 -3.62
N CYS A 77 -6.00 -7.48 -4.04
CA CYS A 77 -4.78 -6.68 -4.07
C CYS A 77 -4.94 -5.48 -3.12
N PRO A 78 -5.07 -5.73 -1.80
CA PRO A 78 -4.98 -4.63 -0.86
C PRO A 78 -3.60 -3.98 -1.02
N GLY A 79 -3.60 -2.66 -1.19
CA GLY A 79 -2.40 -1.87 -0.96
C GLY A 79 -2.06 -1.88 0.52
N VAL A 80 -0.94 -1.24 0.86
CA VAL A 80 -0.55 -1.01 2.25
C VAL A 80 -0.66 0.47 2.55
N CYS A 81 -1.29 0.80 3.67
CA CYS A 81 -1.23 2.15 4.19
C CYS A 81 0.18 2.50 4.61
N ILE A 82 0.72 3.53 3.98
CA ILE A 82 1.99 4.15 4.32
C ILE A 82 1.75 5.60 4.76
N PRO A 83 2.66 6.21 5.53
CA PRO A 83 2.55 7.63 5.87
C PRO A 83 2.62 8.48 4.60
N ARG A 84 1.91 9.62 4.58
CA ARG A 84 2.09 10.63 3.53
C ARG A 84 3.55 11.10 3.53
N GLN A 85 4.25 10.78 2.45
CA GLN A 85 5.60 11.26 2.21
C GLN A 85 5.60 12.64 1.55
N PHE A 86 6.63 13.44 1.80
CA PHE A 86 6.89 14.65 1.02
C PHE A 86 7.46 14.28 -0.35
N CYS A 87 6.88 14.83 -1.41
CA CYS A 87 7.39 14.64 -2.77
C CYS A 87 8.39 15.75 -3.12
N SER A 88 9.53 15.38 -3.71
CA SER A 88 10.43 16.35 -4.33
C SER A 88 9.79 16.95 -5.58
N ASP A 89 10.12 18.20 -5.89
CA ASP A 89 9.72 18.86 -7.14
C ASP A 89 10.57 18.45 -8.36
N ILE A 90 11.39 17.40 -8.22
CA ILE A 90 12.16 16.83 -9.32
C ILE A 90 11.19 16.28 -10.38
N TYR A 91 11.34 16.76 -11.61
CA TYR A 91 10.50 16.36 -12.73
C TYR A 91 11.05 15.09 -13.39
N GLN A 92 10.40 13.96 -13.11
CA GLN A 92 10.69 12.63 -13.66
C GLN A 92 9.35 11.98 -14.01
N PRO A 93 8.70 12.39 -15.11
CA PRO A 93 7.29 12.10 -15.32
C PRO A 93 7.04 10.60 -15.46
N VAL A 94 5.88 10.18 -14.97
CA VAL A 94 5.40 8.80 -15.06
C VAL A 94 3.95 8.77 -15.54
N CYS A 95 3.57 7.68 -16.20
CA CYS A 95 2.20 7.46 -16.62
C CYS A 95 1.51 6.53 -15.62
N GLY A 96 0.39 6.98 -15.04
CA GLY A 96 -0.43 6.18 -14.14
C GLY A 96 -1.31 5.17 -14.89
N THR A 97 -1.76 4.14 -14.20
CA THR A 97 -2.76 3.18 -14.73
C THR A 97 -4.11 3.82 -15.01
N ASP A 98 -4.37 5.01 -14.48
CA ASP A 98 -5.54 5.84 -14.78
C ASP A 98 -5.39 6.67 -16.07
N GLY A 99 -4.27 6.52 -16.78
CA GLY A 99 -3.97 7.24 -18.02
C GLY A 99 -3.52 8.69 -17.81
N LYS A 100 -3.28 9.14 -16.58
CA LYS A 100 -2.77 10.49 -16.29
C LYS A 100 -1.26 10.50 -16.11
N THR A 101 -0.65 11.60 -16.53
CA THR A 101 0.78 11.84 -16.30
C THR A 101 0.99 12.52 -14.97
N TYR A 102 1.89 11.98 -14.15
CA TYR A 102 2.30 12.57 -12.88
C TYR A 102 3.70 13.17 -13.00
N PRO A 103 4.03 14.27 -12.27
CA PRO A 103 5.36 14.90 -12.32
C PRO A 103 6.50 13.96 -11.91
N ASN A 104 6.22 13.04 -10.99
CA ASN A 104 7.06 11.91 -10.61
C ASN A 104 6.25 10.81 -9.92
N ALA A 105 6.89 9.66 -9.66
CA ALA A 105 6.29 8.51 -9.00
C ALA A 105 5.72 8.82 -7.61
N CYS A 106 6.32 9.75 -6.87
CA CYS A 106 5.81 10.13 -5.55
C CYS A 106 4.42 10.75 -5.64
N PHE A 107 4.20 11.66 -6.60
CA PHE A 107 2.88 12.26 -6.83
C PHE A 107 1.84 11.25 -7.31
N ALA A 108 2.24 10.27 -8.13
CA ALA A 108 1.36 9.15 -8.52
C ALA A 108 0.93 8.34 -7.30
N ASN A 109 1.89 7.98 -6.44
CA ASN A 109 1.63 7.24 -5.20
C ASN A 109 0.72 8.02 -4.26
N GLN A 110 0.96 9.33 -4.04
CA GLN A 110 0.09 10.16 -3.22
C GLN A 110 -1.36 10.21 -3.73
N ALA A 111 -1.56 10.10 -5.05
CA ALA A 111 -2.88 10.00 -5.66
C ALA A 111 -3.49 8.58 -5.56
N GLY A 112 -2.79 7.61 -4.97
CA GLY A 112 -3.21 6.22 -4.90
C GLY A 112 -3.22 5.53 -6.26
N VAL A 113 -2.41 6.02 -7.21
CA VAL A 113 -2.35 5.56 -8.59
C VAL A 113 -1.04 4.81 -8.83
N VAL A 114 -1.18 3.62 -9.41
CA VAL A 114 -0.03 2.77 -9.74
C VAL A 114 0.64 3.27 -11.01
N VAL A 115 1.98 3.28 -11.04
CA VAL A 115 2.76 3.77 -12.18
C VAL A 115 2.82 2.73 -13.30
N ALA A 116 2.03 2.90 -14.36
CA ALA A 116 2.00 1.97 -15.49
C ALA A 116 3.35 1.90 -16.22
N HIS A 117 4.00 3.04 -16.46
CA HIS A 117 5.33 3.11 -17.06
C HIS A 117 6.01 4.45 -16.78
N ASP A 118 7.34 4.49 -16.95
CA ASP A 118 8.10 5.74 -16.94
C ASP A 118 7.79 6.61 -18.17
N GLY A 119 7.88 7.93 -18.00
CA GLY A 119 7.54 8.91 -19.04
C GLY A 119 6.08 9.36 -19.00
N LYS A 120 5.73 10.32 -19.85
CA LYS A 120 4.35 10.84 -19.94
C LYS A 120 3.43 9.87 -20.67
N CYS A 121 2.15 9.86 -20.30
CA CYS A 121 1.13 9.17 -21.09
C CYS A 121 1.01 9.80 -22.49
N GLY A 122 0.67 8.98 -23.49
CA GLY A 122 0.34 9.46 -24.84
C GLY A 122 1.53 9.88 -25.72
N VAL A 123 2.78 9.76 -25.24
CA VAL A 123 3.95 9.85 -26.12
C VAL A 123 4.12 8.48 -26.77
N GLY A 124 3.83 8.40 -28.07
CA GLY A 124 3.79 7.18 -28.87
C GLY A 124 5.12 6.45 -29.05
N THR A 125 5.69 5.95 -27.96
CA THR A 125 6.53 4.75 -27.96
C THR A 125 5.85 3.71 -27.07
N GLY A 126 4.64 3.35 -27.47
CA GLY A 126 3.91 2.22 -26.91
C GLY A 126 4.68 0.94 -27.22
N GLY A 127 5.58 0.55 -26.32
CA GLY A 127 5.75 -0.86 -26.03
C GLY A 127 4.43 -1.34 -25.39
N PRO A 128 3.90 -2.51 -25.76
CA PRO A 128 2.63 -2.98 -25.23
C PRO A 128 2.73 -3.07 -23.70
N VAL A 129 1.82 -2.38 -23.00
CA VAL A 129 1.48 -2.76 -21.63
C VAL A 129 0.77 -4.11 -21.74
N PRO A 130 1.32 -5.23 -21.24
CA PRO A 130 0.56 -6.47 -21.21
C PRO A 130 -0.42 -6.39 -20.05
N ILE A 131 -1.57 -5.75 -20.27
CA ILE A 131 -2.80 -6.11 -19.56
C ILE A 131 -3.87 -6.57 -20.54
N THR A 132 -3.48 -7.38 -21.53
CA THR A 132 -4.42 -8.31 -22.15
C THR A 132 -4.31 -9.64 -21.38
N ARG A 133 -5.30 -9.94 -20.55
CA ARG A 133 -5.69 -11.33 -20.39
C ARG A 133 -7.19 -11.47 -20.68
N PRO A 134 -7.57 -12.59 -21.34
CA PRO A 134 -8.90 -12.84 -21.88
C PRO A 134 -9.98 -13.01 -20.81
#